data_AF-A0A958KW65-F1
#
_entry.id   AF-A0A958KW65-F1
#
_cell.length_a   1.000
_cell.length_b   1.000
_cell.length_c   1.000
_cell.angle_alpha   90.00
_cell.angle_beta   90.00
_cell.angle_gamma   90.00
#
_symmetry.space_group_name_H-M   'P 1'
#
loop_
_entity.id
_entity.type
_entity.pdbx_description
1 polymer ?
#
loop_
_entity_poly.entity_id
_entity_poly.type
_entity_poly.pdbx_seq_one_letter_code
_entity_poly.pdbx_strand_id
1 'polypeptide(L)'
;MSSLKIILKITIAFCTVVGILFGAYRFLTGNIFRIQDIEVELDNKASYNYIFPKIKETLDMRMMTLFGQYVWRVDLEKILKTVESDLRIKDAKITRVLPNTIHISVSPYTPIANILGKNTKQLYPVARDGEVLPPIAITDAPDGTILRGENFVKDRELRLSAIELLLALPESGSLSLKTVSEIYFHKKKGFQLRLQKSGAEVWMGSDKFAHRVSQAQRVVDYLEREQLTGRISDARYGKKVVVKLKSEL
;
A
#
# COMPACT_ATOMS: atom_id res chain seq x y z
N MET A 1 47.81 5.58 62.02
CA MET A 1 46.47 4.92 61.97
C MET A 1 45.48 5.56 60.99
N SER A 2 45.65 6.83 60.55
CA SER A 2 44.74 7.48 59.58
C SER A 2 44.83 6.88 58.17
N SER A 3 46.04 6.65 57.66
CA SER A 3 46.27 6.17 56.28
C SER A 3 45.71 4.76 56.03
N LEU A 4 45.75 3.86 57.03
CA LEU A 4 45.22 2.50 56.92
C LEU A 4 43.68 2.49 56.76
N LYS A 5 42.97 3.39 57.46
CA LYS A 5 41.51 3.53 57.33
C LYS A 5 41.11 4.08 55.97
N ILE A 6 41.93 4.96 55.39
CA ILE A 6 41.71 5.52 54.05
C ILE A 6 41.90 4.43 52.98
N ILE A 7 43.00 3.67 53.07
CA ILE A 7 43.27 2.55 52.15
C ILE A 7 42.13 1.52 52.19
N LEU A 8 41.66 1.14 53.38
CA LEU A 8 40.55 0.17 53.51
C LEU A 8 39.25 0.68 52.86
N LYS A 9 38.90 1.95 53.03
CA LYS A 9 37.72 2.56 52.39
C LYS A 9 37.83 2.55 50.87
N ILE A 10 39.02 2.84 50.33
CA ILE A 10 39.27 2.83 48.88
C ILE A 10 39.14 1.40 48.34
N THR A 11 39.69 0.40 49.02
CA THR A 11 39.59 -1.01 48.59
C THR A 11 38.15 -1.50 48.59
N ILE A 12 37.37 -1.17 49.64
CA ILE A 12 35.95 -1.54 49.70
C ILE A 12 35.19 -0.87 48.55
N ALA A 13 35.39 0.44 48.35
CA ALA A 13 34.74 1.17 47.25
C ALA A 13 35.11 0.58 45.88
N PHE A 14 36.37 0.23 45.66
CA PHE A 14 36.83 -0.42 44.44
C PHE A 14 36.17 -1.79 44.24
N CYS A 15 36.15 -2.64 45.27
CA CYS A 15 35.47 -3.95 45.21
C CYS A 15 33.97 -3.80 44.93
N THR A 16 33.31 -2.80 45.51
CA THR A 16 31.89 -2.52 45.24
C THR A 16 31.67 -2.10 43.79
N VAL A 17 32.50 -1.20 43.25
CA VAL A 17 32.39 -0.76 41.85
C VAL A 17 32.65 -1.92 40.89
N VAL A 18 33.69 -2.72 41.13
CA VAL A 18 34.00 -3.91 40.30
C VAL A 18 32.86 -4.94 40.38
N GLY A 19 32.31 -5.18 41.57
CA GLY A 19 31.16 -6.07 41.77
C GLY A 19 29.91 -5.60 41.01
N ILE A 20 29.62 -4.30 41.04
CA ILE A 20 28.51 -3.70 40.28
C ILE A 20 28.76 -3.84 38.78
N LEU A 21 29.97 -3.53 38.29
CA LEU A 21 30.32 -3.66 36.87
C LEU A 21 30.22 -5.11 36.40
N PHE A 22 30.70 -6.07 37.19
CA PHE A 22 30.60 -7.50 36.88
C PHE A 22 29.14 -7.99 36.90
N GLY A 23 28.35 -7.57 37.88
CA GLY A 23 26.92 -7.87 37.96
C GLY A 23 26.15 -7.31 36.77
N ALA A 24 26.38 -6.05 36.41
CA ALA A 24 25.80 -5.41 35.23
C ALA A 24 26.22 -6.13 33.94
N TYR A 25 27.49 -6.50 33.81
CA TYR A 25 27.98 -7.28 32.66
C TYR A 25 27.27 -8.64 32.55
N ARG A 26 27.12 -9.38 33.66
CA ARG A 26 26.42 -10.67 33.67
C ARG A 26 24.93 -10.54 33.38
N PHE A 27 24.29 -9.47 33.86
CA PHE A 27 22.89 -9.16 33.58
C PHE A 27 22.67 -8.81 32.09
N LEU A 28 23.49 -7.92 31.53
CA LEU A 28 23.45 -7.54 30.13
C LEU A 28 23.83 -8.71 29.20
N THR A 29 24.76 -9.57 29.58
CA THR A 29 25.10 -10.76 28.77
C THR A 29 24.11 -11.92 28.93
N GLY A 30 23.13 -11.78 29.82
CA GLY A 30 22.10 -12.78 30.08
C GLY A 30 21.21 -13.06 28.87
N ASN A 31 20.52 -14.20 28.89
CA ASN A 31 19.63 -14.62 27.80
C ASN A 31 18.36 -13.75 27.69
N ILE A 32 18.07 -12.92 28.67
CA ILE A 32 16.88 -12.06 28.71
C ILE A 32 16.89 -10.97 27.65
N PHE A 33 18.05 -10.63 27.08
CA PHE A 33 18.20 -9.60 26.05
C PHE A 33 18.43 -10.17 24.65
N ARG A 34 18.33 -11.49 24.52
CA ARG A 34 18.33 -12.13 23.22
C ARG A 34 16.96 -11.96 22.60
N ILE A 35 16.90 -11.72 21.30
CA ILE A 35 15.65 -11.57 20.57
C ILE A 35 14.87 -12.87 20.68
N GLN A 36 13.71 -12.78 21.31
CA GLN A 36 12.75 -13.87 21.50
C GLN A 36 11.46 -13.62 20.74
N ASP A 37 11.20 -12.37 20.35
CA ASP A 37 10.02 -12.01 19.58
C ASP A 37 10.33 -10.92 18.54
N ILE A 38 9.62 -10.99 17.43
CA ILE A 38 9.67 -10.01 16.35
C ILE A 38 8.24 -9.68 15.97
N GLU A 39 7.79 -8.52 16.40
CA GLU A 39 6.43 -8.06 16.20
C GLU A 39 6.38 -7.25 14.90
N VAL A 40 5.65 -7.76 13.91
CA VAL A 40 5.39 -7.05 12.65
C VAL A 40 3.94 -6.56 12.67
N GLU A 41 3.79 -5.24 12.77
CA GLU A 41 2.48 -4.58 12.88
C GLU A 41 2.27 -3.55 11.77
N LEU A 42 1.00 -3.25 11.51
CA LEU A 42 0.62 -2.17 10.60
C LEU A 42 0.84 -0.83 11.32
N ASP A 43 1.41 0.18 10.65
CA ASP A 43 1.43 1.54 11.20
C ASP A 43 -0.03 1.99 11.44
N ASN A 44 -0.32 2.56 12.60
CA ASN A 44 -1.65 3.03 13.01
C ASN A 44 -2.29 4.01 12.01
N LYS A 45 -1.49 4.65 11.16
CA LYS A 45 -1.96 5.54 10.09
C LYS A 45 -2.34 4.82 8.80
N ALA A 46 -1.93 3.56 8.64
CA ALA A 46 -2.24 2.77 7.46
C ALA A 46 -3.60 2.08 7.63
N SER A 47 -4.37 2.02 6.55
CA SER A 47 -5.58 1.19 6.52
C SER A 47 -5.17 -0.27 6.33
N TYR A 48 -5.75 -1.17 7.12
CA TYR A 48 -5.55 -2.61 6.92
C TYR A 48 -5.86 -2.96 5.48
N ASN A 49 -4.88 -3.53 4.80
CA ASN A 49 -4.93 -3.80 3.37
C ASN A 49 -4.69 -5.31 3.16
N TYR A 50 -5.38 -5.93 2.22
CA TYR A 50 -5.30 -7.37 1.91
C TYR A 50 -3.87 -7.84 1.55
N ILE A 51 -2.96 -6.90 1.26
CA ILE A 51 -1.54 -7.17 1.01
C ILE A 51 -0.76 -7.45 2.31
N PHE A 52 -1.18 -6.86 3.45
CA PHE A 52 -0.41 -6.92 4.70
C PHE A 52 -0.13 -8.34 5.21
N PRO A 53 -1.09 -9.28 5.23
CA PRO A 53 -0.82 -10.66 5.65
C PRO A 53 0.36 -11.30 4.91
N LYS A 54 0.45 -11.06 3.59
CA LYS A 54 1.54 -11.57 2.76
C LYS A 54 2.86 -10.87 3.02
N ILE A 55 2.83 -9.58 3.34
CA ILE A 55 4.03 -8.83 3.77
C ILE A 55 4.51 -9.42 5.10
N LYS A 56 3.61 -9.56 6.07
CA LYS A 56 3.91 -10.11 7.39
C LYS A 56 4.55 -11.49 7.28
N GLU A 57 3.94 -12.41 6.54
CA GLU A 57 4.48 -13.75 6.31
C GLU A 57 5.90 -13.71 5.70
N THR A 58 6.12 -12.85 4.70
CA THR A 58 7.43 -12.68 4.06
C THR A 58 8.47 -12.14 5.05
N LEU A 59 8.11 -11.15 5.85
CA LEU A 59 8.99 -10.55 6.84
C LEU A 59 9.29 -11.52 7.99
N ASP A 60 8.28 -12.21 8.52
CA ASP A 60 8.45 -13.20 9.59
C ASP A 60 9.50 -14.25 9.19
N MET A 61 9.43 -14.78 7.97
CA MET A 61 10.43 -15.71 7.43
C MET A 61 11.83 -15.09 7.30
N ARG A 62 11.94 -13.87 6.76
CA ARG A 62 13.23 -13.17 6.57
C ARG A 62 13.90 -12.83 7.91
N MET A 63 13.11 -12.54 8.93
CA MET A 63 13.58 -12.10 10.24
C MET A 63 13.92 -13.27 11.18
N MET A 64 13.65 -14.52 10.79
CA MET A 64 14.01 -15.71 11.59
C MET A 64 15.50 -15.76 11.98
N THR A 65 16.38 -15.21 11.14
CA THR A 65 17.83 -15.17 11.38
C THR A 65 18.25 -14.28 12.56
N LEU A 66 17.36 -13.41 13.04
CA LEU A 66 17.63 -12.49 14.14
C LEU A 66 17.39 -13.12 15.52
N PHE A 67 16.58 -14.19 15.60
CA PHE A 67 16.29 -14.85 16.87
C PHE A 67 17.56 -15.35 17.56
N GLY A 68 17.64 -15.16 18.87
CA GLY A 68 18.80 -15.52 19.68
C GLY A 68 19.97 -14.52 19.65
N GLN A 69 19.96 -13.54 18.74
CA GLN A 69 20.94 -12.44 18.75
C GLN A 69 20.60 -11.44 19.88
N TYR A 70 21.60 -10.70 20.37
CA TYR A 70 21.36 -9.65 21.37
C TYR A 70 20.66 -8.44 20.73
N VAL A 71 19.55 -7.99 21.32
CA VAL A 71 18.68 -6.93 20.76
C VAL A 71 19.43 -5.63 20.41
N TRP A 72 20.45 -5.25 21.19
CA TRP A 72 21.29 -4.07 20.93
C TRP A 72 22.39 -4.28 19.89
N ARG A 73 22.81 -5.53 19.63
CA ARG A 73 23.86 -5.81 18.63
C ARG A 73 23.32 -5.85 17.20
N VAL A 74 22.02 -6.00 17.03
CA VAL A 74 21.42 -6.06 15.71
C VAL A 74 21.42 -4.67 15.08
N ASP A 75 21.83 -4.61 13.81
CA ASP A 75 21.86 -3.40 13.01
C ASP A 75 20.45 -3.08 12.46
N LEU A 76 19.79 -2.07 13.04
CA LEU A 76 18.45 -1.67 12.60
C LEU A 76 18.44 -1.09 11.19
N GLU A 77 19.52 -0.45 10.74
CA GLU A 77 19.59 0.13 9.39
C GLU A 77 19.61 -0.99 8.35
N LYS A 78 20.35 -2.07 8.62
CA LYS A 78 20.35 -3.26 7.78
C LYS A 78 18.99 -3.95 7.76
N ILE A 79 18.29 -4.05 8.90
CA ILE A 79 16.93 -4.59 8.91
C ILE A 79 16.00 -3.68 8.11
N LEU A 80 16.09 -2.36 8.29
CA LEU A 80 15.24 -1.40 7.58
C LEU A 80 15.40 -1.54 6.07
N LYS A 81 16.64 -1.58 5.57
CA LYS A 81 16.92 -1.85 4.15
C LYS A 81 16.35 -3.18 3.66
N THR A 82 16.35 -4.20 4.52
CA THR A 82 15.78 -5.52 4.20
C THR A 82 14.25 -5.45 4.13
N VAL A 83 13.61 -4.70 5.01
CA VAL A 83 12.15 -4.47 5.00
C VAL A 83 11.76 -3.64 3.77
N GLU A 84 12.40 -2.50 3.55
CA GLU A 84 12.15 -1.59 2.42
C GLU A 84 12.45 -2.20 1.05
N SER A 85 13.24 -3.29 0.99
CA SER A 85 13.43 -4.04 -0.26
C SER A 85 12.15 -4.67 -0.81
N ASP A 86 11.11 -4.79 0.01
CA ASP A 86 9.79 -5.22 -0.42
C ASP A 86 9.02 -4.07 -1.07
N LEU A 87 8.82 -4.13 -2.39
CA LEU A 87 8.13 -3.11 -3.19
C LEU A 87 6.67 -2.86 -2.77
N ARG A 88 6.09 -3.69 -1.91
CA ARG A 88 4.75 -3.50 -1.35
C ARG A 88 4.72 -2.54 -0.16
N ILE A 89 5.88 -2.25 0.42
CA ILE A 89 6.06 -1.38 1.59
C ILE A 89 6.39 0.02 1.12
N LYS A 90 5.62 1.01 1.59
CA LYS A 90 5.85 2.42 1.32
C LYS A 90 6.83 3.05 2.32
N ASP A 91 6.64 2.71 3.59
CA ASP A 91 7.45 3.20 4.70
C ASP A 91 7.52 2.13 5.79
N ALA A 92 8.61 2.12 6.55
CA ALA A 92 8.81 1.20 7.66
C ALA A 92 9.56 1.87 8.80
N LYS A 93 9.21 1.50 10.04
CA LYS A 93 9.87 1.94 11.26
C LYS A 93 10.26 0.73 12.06
N ILE A 94 11.49 0.74 12.55
CA ILE A 94 12.03 -0.36 13.35
C ILE A 94 12.47 0.20 14.68
N THR A 95 11.97 -0.40 15.74
CA THR A 95 12.29 -0.01 17.11
C THR A 95 12.65 -1.23 17.93
N ARG A 96 13.49 -1.02 18.93
CA ARG A 96 13.82 -2.05 19.93
C ARG A 96 12.84 -1.89 21.08
N VAL A 97 12.15 -2.97 21.41
CA VAL A 97 11.28 -3.06 22.58
C VAL A 97 12.01 -3.96 23.57
N LEU A 98 12.57 -3.35 24.61
CA LEU A 98 13.32 -4.09 25.62
C LEU A 98 12.39 -4.99 26.44
N PRO A 99 12.88 -6.14 26.91
CA PRO A 99 14.27 -6.58 26.84
C PRO A 99 14.64 -7.37 25.57
N ASN A 100 13.70 -7.96 24.85
CA ASN A 100 13.94 -9.07 23.90
C ASN A 100 13.16 -8.98 22.59
N THR A 101 12.57 -7.82 22.25
CA THR A 101 11.67 -7.70 21.10
C THR A 101 12.19 -6.67 20.08
N ILE A 102 12.05 -7.01 18.80
CA ILE A 102 12.17 -6.04 17.70
C ILE A 102 10.77 -5.78 17.17
N HIS A 103 10.33 -4.53 17.24
CA HIS A 103 9.05 -4.12 16.68
C HIS A 103 9.30 -3.45 15.31
N ILE A 104 8.68 -4.01 14.28
CA ILE A 104 8.67 -3.54 12.91
C ILE A 104 7.27 -3.04 12.58
N SER A 105 7.11 -1.73 12.47
CA SER A 105 5.87 -1.11 12.00
C SER A 105 5.98 -0.81 10.51
N VAL A 106 5.06 -1.34 9.70
CA VAL A 106 5.07 -1.17 8.25
C VAL A 106 3.85 -0.41 7.76
N SER A 107 4.04 0.47 6.78
CA SER A 107 2.98 1.13 6.02
C SER A 107 2.99 0.59 4.59
N PRO A 108 2.10 -0.35 4.24
CA PRO A 108 1.97 -0.83 2.87
C PRO A 108 1.46 0.26 1.90
N TYR A 109 1.70 0.07 0.60
CA TYR A 109 0.99 0.83 -0.41
C TYR A 109 -0.50 0.49 -0.42
N THR A 110 -1.35 1.50 -0.62
CA THR A 110 -2.79 1.32 -0.87
C THR A 110 -3.05 1.38 -2.37
N PRO A 111 -3.43 0.26 -3.00
CA PRO A 111 -3.77 0.21 -4.40
C PRO A 111 -5.19 0.69 -4.64
N ILE A 112 -5.36 1.40 -5.74
CA ILE A 112 -6.63 1.99 -6.17
C ILE A 112 -7.13 1.39 -7.49
N ALA A 113 -6.25 0.75 -8.24
CA ALA A 113 -6.56 0.13 -9.52
C ALA A 113 -5.65 -1.07 -9.76
N ASN A 114 -5.99 -1.87 -10.77
CA ASN A 114 -5.20 -3.03 -11.18
C ASN A 114 -4.89 -2.94 -12.68
N ILE A 115 -3.67 -3.22 -13.11
CA ILE A 115 -3.35 -3.40 -14.53
C ILE A 115 -3.43 -4.88 -14.85
N LEU A 116 -4.14 -5.24 -15.93
CA LEU A 116 -4.14 -6.62 -16.42
C LEU A 116 -2.83 -6.91 -17.16
N GLY A 117 -2.09 -7.90 -16.67
CA GLY A 117 -0.87 -8.37 -17.30
C GLY A 117 -1.10 -9.02 -18.67
N LYS A 118 -0.01 -9.24 -19.42
CA LYS A 118 -0.05 -10.02 -20.67
C LYS A 118 -0.59 -11.45 -20.46
N ASN A 119 -0.26 -12.02 -19.30
CA ASN A 119 -0.81 -13.29 -18.85
C ASN A 119 -2.08 -12.99 -18.04
N THR A 120 -3.24 -13.43 -18.55
CA THR A 120 -4.58 -13.11 -18.02
C THR A 120 -4.87 -13.68 -16.62
N LYS A 121 -3.87 -14.25 -15.94
CA LYS A 121 -3.97 -14.84 -14.59
C LYS A 121 -3.42 -13.94 -13.49
N GLN A 122 -2.76 -12.83 -13.86
CA GLN A 122 -2.08 -11.95 -12.91
C GLN A 122 -2.52 -10.50 -13.10
N LEU A 123 -2.66 -9.80 -11.98
CA LEU A 123 -2.91 -8.37 -11.91
C LEU A 123 -1.71 -7.68 -11.28
N TYR A 124 -1.41 -6.48 -11.78
CA TYR A 124 -0.40 -5.60 -11.23
C TYR A 124 -1.13 -4.45 -10.51
N PRO A 125 -1.22 -4.47 -9.18
CA PRO A 125 -1.88 -3.40 -8.45
C PRO A 125 -1.15 -2.07 -8.67
N VAL A 126 -1.89 -0.98 -8.68
CA VAL A 126 -1.36 0.37 -8.85
C VAL A 126 -1.70 1.18 -7.61
N ALA A 127 -0.66 1.68 -6.96
CA ALA A 127 -0.77 2.55 -5.80
C ALA A 127 -1.29 3.95 -6.18
N ARG A 128 -1.79 4.70 -5.19
CA ARG A 128 -2.34 6.07 -5.40
C ARG A 128 -1.32 7.06 -5.99
N ASP A 129 -0.03 6.84 -5.82
CA ASP A 129 1.05 7.65 -6.38
C ASP A 129 1.52 7.18 -7.77
N GLY A 130 0.82 6.21 -8.36
CA GLY A 130 1.12 5.69 -9.69
C GLY A 130 2.23 4.64 -9.71
N GLU A 131 2.72 4.17 -8.56
CA GLU A 131 3.66 3.05 -8.51
C GLU A 131 2.96 1.72 -8.81
N VAL A 132 3.65 0.86 -9.57
CA VAL A 132 3.15 -0.47 -9.94
C VAL A 132 3.72 -1.48 -8.97
N LEU A 133 2.83 -2.14 -8.23
CA LEU A 133 3.20 -3.15 -7.24
C LEU A 133 3.47 -4.50 -7.91
N PRO A 134 4.20 -5.41 -7.23
CA PRO A 134 4.44 -6.76 -7.72
C PRO A 134 3.14 -7.49 -8.12
N PRO A 135 3.19 -8.38 -9.13
CA PRO A 135 2.01 -9.07 -9.61
C PRO A 135 1.43 -9.99 -8.54
N ILE A 136 0.11 -10.04 -8.49
CA ILE A 136 -0.66 -10.92 -7.63
C ILE A 136 -1.63 -11.76 -8.47
N ALA A 137 -2.00 -12.93 -7.94
CA ALA A 137 -3.04 -13.74 -8.54
C ALA A 137 -4.37 -12.97 -8.53
N ILE A 138 -5.19 -13.17 -9.55
CA ILE A 138 -6.52 -12.51 -9.64
C ILE A 138 -7.39 -12.82 -8.42
N THR A 139 -7.29 -14.02 -7.86
CA THR A 139 -8.05 -14.45 -6.66
C THR A 139 -7.69 -13.65 -5.42
N ASP A 140 -6.50 -13.05 -5.39
CA ASP A 140 -5.95 -12.37 -4.24
C ASP A 140 -5.88 -10.85 -4.45
N ALA A 141 -6.38 -10.39 -5.60
CA ALA A 141 -6.35 -9.00 -6.00
C ALA A 141 -7.45 -8.20 -5.29
N PRO A 142 -7.22 -6.91 -5.01
CA PRO A 142 -8.29 -6.06 -4.51
C PRO A 142 -9.39 -5.99 -5.55
N ASP A 143 -10.62 -5.91 -5.05
CA ASP A 143 -11.69 -5.32 -5.82
C ASP A 143 -11.30 -3.89 -6.21
N GLY A 144 -11.36 -3.60 -7.49
CA GLY A 144 -10.95 -2.30 -8.01
C GLY A 144 -10.97 -2.27 -9.53
N THR A 145 -10.96 -1.05 -10.05
CA THR A 145 -11.02 -0.81 -11.49
C THR A 145 -9.78 -1.36 -12.20
N ILE A 146 -10.00 -2.00 -13.36
CA ILE A 146 -8.94 -2.54 -14.20
C ILE A 146 -8.50 -1.50 -15.23
N LEU A 147 -7.24 -1.08 -15.18
CA LEU A 147 -6.59 -0.29 -16.22
C LEU A 147 -6.18 -1.22 -17.36
N ARG A 148 -6.84 -1.12 -18.52
CA ARG A 148 -6.61 -1.97 -19.68
C ARG A 148 -5.71 -1.29 -20.71
N GLY A 149 -4.59 -1.95 -21.00
CA GLY A 149 -3.66 -1.59 -22.06
C GLY A 149 -2.20 -1.54 -21.58
N GLU A 150 -1.26 -1.94 -22.43
CA GLU A 150 0.18 -1.96 -22.09
C GLU A 150 0.76 -0.57 -21.80
N ASN A 151 0.12 0.47 -22.31
CA ASN A 151 0.48 1.86 -22.07
C ASN A 151 0.46 2.20 -20.58
N PHE A 152 -0.46 1.65 -19.78
CA PHE A 152 -0.47 1.87 -18.33
C PHE A 152 0.76 1.26 -17.63
N VAL A 153 1.34 0.19 -18.16
CA VAL A 153 2.57 -0.39 -17.58
C VAL A 153 3.77 0.53 -17.83
N LYS A 154 3.87 1.09 -19.03
CA LYS A 154 5.06 1.83 -19.50
C LYS A 154 5.06 3.30 -19.11
N ASP A 155 3.89 3.91 -18.98
CA ASP A 155 3.73 5.35 -18.82
C ASP A 155 3.17 5.70 -17.44
N ARG A 156 4.04 6.26 -16.58
CA ARG A 156 3.69 6.68 -15.21
C ARG A 156 2.75 7.88 -15.20
N GLU A 157 2.94 8.84 -16.09
CA GLU A 157 2.08 10.02 -16.18
C GLU A 157 0.66 9.63 -16.58
N LEU A 158 0.54 8.69 -17.52
CA LEU A 158 -0.76 8.15 -17.90
C LEU A 158 -1.47 7.45 -16.72
N ARG A 159 -0.74 6.71 -15.88
CA ARG A 159 -1.30 6.11 -14.66
C ARG A 159 -1.76 7.18 -13.68
N LEU A 160 -0.97 8.23 -13.47
CA LEU A 160 -1.34 9.35 -12.60
C LEU A 160 -2.62 10.03 -13.08
N SER A 161 -2.76 10.29 -14.38
CA SER A 161 -4.00 10.85 -14.94
C SER A 161 -5.19 9.89 -14.79
N ALA A 162 -5.00 8.57 -14.90
CA ALA A 162 -6.07 7.61 -14.65
C ALA A 162 -6.48 7.58 -13.17
N ILE A 163 -5.52 7.71 -12.25
CA ILE A 163 -5.78 7.81 -10.82
C ILE A 163 -6.52 9.11 -10.50
N GLU A 164 -6.13 10.22 -11.12
CA GLU A 164 -6.85 11.50 -10.98
C GLU A 164 -8.32 11.35 -11.42
N LEU A 165 -8.57 10.66 -12.53
CA LEU A 165 -9.93 10.33 -12.97
C LEU A 165 -10.67 9.46 -11.96
N LEU A 166 -10.03 8.43 -11.40
CA LEU A 166 -10.63 7.56 -10.38
C LEU A 166 -10.97 8.35 -9.10
N LEU A 167 -10.09 9.24 -8.65
CA LEU A 167 -10.31 10.08 -7.47
C LEU A 167 -11.38 11.15 -7.71
N ALA A 168 -11.65 11.51 -8.96
CA ALA A 168 -12.74 12.40 -9.32
C ALA A 168 -14.12 11.70 -9.33
N LEU A 169 -14.16 10.37 -9.32
CA LEU A 169 -15.41 9.60 -9.23
C LEU A 169 -15.98 9.68 -7.80
N PRO A 170 -17.31 9.74 -7.65
CA PRO A 170 -17.93 9.64 -6.34
C PRO A 170 -17.78 8.21 -5.78
N GLU A 171 -17.90 8.08 -4.46
CA GLU A 171 -17.83 6.79 -3.74
C GLU A 171 -19.07 5.90 -4.00
N SER A 172 -20.19 6.50 -4.39
CA SER A 172 -21.47 5.82 -4.63
C SER A 172 -22.27 6.47 -5.75
N GLY A 173 -23.27 5.73 -6.27
CA GLY A 173 -24.10 6.15 -7.41
C GLY A 173 -23.82 5.34 -8.68
N SER A 174 -24.58 5.62 -9.74
CA SER A 174 -24.55 4.84 -10.98
C SER A 174 -23.22 4.97 -11.75
N LEU A 175 -22.58 6.14 -11.65
CA LEU A 175 -21.19 6.38 -12.08
C LEU A 175 -20.33 6.66 -10.84
N SER A 176 -19.72 5.62 -10.27
CA SER A 176 -18.90 5.70 -9.05
C SER A 176 -17.68 4.80 -9.13
N LEU A 177 -16.75 4.96 -8.19
CA LEU A 177 -15.55 4.10 -8.10
C LEU A 177 -15.91 2.61 -8.06
N LYS A 178 -17.04 2.26 -7.42
CA LYS A 178 -17.52 0.88 -7.29
C LYS A 178 -18.20 0.34 -8.54
N THR A 179 -18.74 1.21 -9.40
CA THR A 179 -19.45 0.77 -10.61
C THR A 179 -18.57 0.74 -11.85
N VAL A 180 -17.41 1.41 -11.83
CA VAL A 180 -16.44 1.40 -12.93
C VAL A 180 -15.59 0.13 -12.87
N SER A 181 -15.81 -0.78 -13.82
CA SER A 181 -15.05 -2.02 -13.91
C SER A 181 -13.70 -1.83 -14.61
N GLU A 182 -13.65 -0.99 -15.66
CA GLU A 182 -12.48 -0.89 -16.53
C GLU A 182 -12.23 0.53 -17.01
N ILE A 183 -10.95 0.88 -17.17
CA ILE A 183 -10.48 2.12 -17.79
C ILE A 183 -9.61 1.77 -18.99
N TYR A 184 -9.91 2.39 -20.12
CA TYR A 184 -9.11 2.38 -21.32
C TYR A 184 -8.57 3.77 -21.61
N PHE A 185 -7.44 3.84 -22.32
CA PHE A 185 -6.92 5.10 -22.83
C PHE A 185 -6.71 5.02 -24.34
N HIS A 186 -7.23 6.03 -25.03
CA HIS A 186 -7.12 6.19 -26.48
C HIS A 186 -6.43 7.50 -26.81
N LYS A 187 -5.29 7.46 -27.52
CA LYS A 187 -4.46 8.65 -27.82
C LYS A 187 -5.23 9.87 -28.35
N LYS A 188 -6.26 9.65 -29.19
CA LYS A 188 -7.07 10.74 -29.78
C LYS A 188 -8.30 11.14 -28.97
N LYS A 189 -8.84 10.23 -28.14
CA LYS A 189 -10.14 10.40 -27.47
C LYS A 189 -10.03 10.51 -25.95
N GLY A 190 -8.86 10.24 -25.39
CA GLY A 190 -8.60 10.22 -23.95
C GLY A 190 -9.10 8.95 -23.27
N PHE A 191 -9.48 9.10 -22.00
CA PHE A 191 -9.98 8.02 -21.17
C PHE A 191 -11.41 7.61 -21.52
N GLN A 192 -11.65 6.31 -21.40
CA GLN A 192 -12.95 5.68 -21.55
C GLN A 192 -13.17 4.75 -20.35
N LEU A 193 -14.32 4.91 -19.69
CA LEU A 193 -14.76 4.06 -18.59
C LEU A 193 -15.70 2.98 -19.12
N ARG A 194 -15.69 1.81 -18.50
CA ARG A 194 -16.71 0.78 -18.66
C ARG A 194 -17.40 0.52 -17.32
N LEU A 195 -18.72 0.48 -17.32
CA LEU A 195 -19.52 0.22 -16.13
C LEU A 195 -19.79 -1.28 -15.98
N GLN A 196 -19.74 -1.77 -14.74
CA GLN A 196 -19.87 -3.19 -14.40
C GLN A 196 -21.29 -3.70 -14.66
N LYS A 197 -22.32 -2.97 -14.20
CA LYS A 197 -23.73 -3.42 -14.24
C LYS A 197 -24.33 -3.38 -15.64
N SER A 198 -24.20 -2.24 -16.33
CA SER A 198 -24.83 -2.01 -17.64
C SER A 198 -23.94 -2.39 -18.82
N GLY A 199 -22.62 -2.58 -18.59
CA GLY A 199 -21.64 -2.67 -19.67
C GLY A 199 -21.51 -1.36 -20.46
N ALA A 200 -22.12 -0.27 -20.01
CA ALA A 200 -22.08 1.01 -20.70
C ALA A 200 -20.64 1.54 -20.73
N GLU A 201 -20.29 2.13 -21.86
CA GLU A 201 -19.03 2.82 -22.06
C GLU A 201 -19.26 4.32 -21.90
N VAL A 202 -18.33 5.02 -21.24
CA VAL A 202 -18.39 6.48 -21.01
C VAL A 202 -17.07 7.11 -21.39
N TRP A 203 -17.09 8.02 -22.37
CA TRP A 203 -15.88 8.71 -22.82
C TRP A 203 -15.62 9.98 -22.00
N MET A 204 -14.52 9.99 -21.26
CA MET A 204 -14.16 11.04 -20.31
C MET A 204 -13.14 12.06 -20.87
N GLY A 205 -12.52 11.79 -22.02
CA GLY A 205 -11.44 12.65 -22.52
C GLY A 205 -10.19 12.59 -21.65
N SER A 206 -9.30 13.58 -21.74
CA SER A 206 -7.95 13.50 -21.13
C SER A 206 -7.73 14.47 -19.96
N ASP A 207 -8.73 15.25 -19.57
CA ASP A 207 -8.60 16.38 -18.63
C ASP A 207 -9.93 16.75 -17.97
N LYS A 208 -9.88 17.67 -16.98
CA LYS A 208 -11.05 18.25 -16.30
C LYS A 208 -12.02 17.19 -15.76
N PHE A 209 -11.46 16.13 -15.16
CA PHE A 209 -12.22 14.94 -14.79
C PHE A 209 -13.39 15.24 -13.85
N ALA A 210 -13.21 16.04 -12.80
CA ALA A 210 -14.27 16.39 -11.87
C ALA A 210 -15.54 16.95 -12.55
N HIS A 211 -15.36 17.88 -13.49
CA HIS A 211 -16.48 18.45 -14.24
C HIS A 211 -17.14 17.42 -15.16
N ARG A 212 -16.33 16.62 -15.88
CA ARG A 212 -16.85 15.60 -16.80
C ARG A 212 -17.54 14.44 -16.09
N VAL A 213 -17.04 14.04 -14.91
CA VAL A 213 -17.69 13.05 -14.05
C VAL A 213 -19.06 13.56 -13.63
N SER A 214 -19.17 14.79 -13.12
CA SER A 214 -20.46 15.39 -12.73
C SER A 214 -21.46 15.42 -13.90
N GLN A 215 -21.01 15.73 -15.10
CA GLN A 215 -21.86 15.71 -16.30
C GLN A 215 -22.27 14.30 -16.71
N ALA A 216 -21.33 13.38 -16.75
CA ALA A 216 -21.58 11.99 -17.13
C ALA A 216 -22.49 11.29 -16.13
N GLN A 217 -22.33 11.53 -14.83
CA GLN A 217 -23.15 10.95 -13.77
C GLN A 217 -24.63 11.27 -13.97
N ARG A 218 -24.99 12.55 -14.20
CA ARG A 218 -26.39 12.94 -14.47
C ARG A 218 -27.02 12.17 -15.64
N VAL A 219 -26.21 11.83 -16.65
CA VAL A 219 -26.67 11.12 -17.84
C VAL A 219 -26.76 9.63 -17.58
N VAL A 220 -25.80 9.05 -16.86
CA VAL A 220 -25.87 7.65 -16.44
C VAL A 220 -27.10 7.43 -15.54
N ASP A 221 -27.32 8.30 -14.56
CA ASP A 221 -28.47 8.24 -13.65
C ASP A 221 -29.80 8.33 -14.42
N TYR A 222 -29.87 9.20 -15.43
CA TYR A 222 -31.03 9.29 -16.32
C TYR A 222 -31.25 7.99 -17.10
N LEU A 223 -30.22 7.43 -17.72
CA LEU A 223 -30.34 6.19 -18.51
C LEU A 223 -30.74 4.99 -17.66
N GLU A 224 -30.20 4.88 -16.43
CA GLU A 224 -30.60 3.82 -15.51
C GLU A 224 -32.05 3.97 -15.05
N ARG A 225 -32.50 5.19 -14.73
CA ARG A 225 -33.88 5.45 -14.31
C ARG A 225 -34.89 5.11 -15.41
N GLU A 226 -34.59 5.48 -16.65
CA GLU A 226 -35.45 5.19 -17.80
C GLU A 226 -35.27 3.74 -18.33
N GLN A 227 -34.47 2.90 -17.65
CA GLN A 227 -34.16 1.52 -18.04
C GLN A 227 -33.63 1.37 -19.48
N LEU A 228 -32.96 2.41 -19.97
CA LEU A 228 -32.43 2.44 -21.33
C LEU A 228 -31.06 1.76 -21.37
N THR A 229 -30.92 0.70 -22.16
CA THR A 229 -29.63 0.08 -22.45
C THR A 229 -28.87 0.94 -23.48
N GLY A 230 -28.25 2.01 -23.00
CA GLY A 230 -27.50 2.96 -23.83
C GLY A 230 -25.98 2.81 -23.73
N ARG A 231 -25.26 3.11 -24.83
CA ARG A 231 -23.83 3.42 -24.80
C ARG A 231 -23.68 4.94 -24.68
N ILE A 232 -23.03 5.47 -23.64
CA ILE A 232 -22.68 6.89 -23.59
C ILE A 232 -21.49 7.11 -24.53
N SER A 233 -21.80 7.51 -25.76
CA SER A 233 -20.79 7.60 -26.81
C SER A 233 -19.83 8.77 -26.61
N ASP A 234 -20.21 9.83 -25.89
CA ASP A 234 -19.32 10.98 -25.73
C ASP A 234 -19.68 11.94 -24.59
N ALA A 235 -18.90 12.02 -23.50
CA ALA A 235 -19.01 13.10 -22.51
C ALA A 235 -17.91 14.17 -22.67
N ARG A 236 -17.19 14.20 -23.80
CA ARG A 236 -16.10 15.17 -24.04
C ARG A 236 -16.58 16.59 -24.30
N TYR A 237 -17.82 16.77 -24.77
CA TYR A 237 -18.36 18.08 -25.10
C TYR A 237 -18.69 18.86 -23.82
N GLY A 238 -18.04 20.00 -23.60
CA GLY A 238 -18.13 20.73 -22.33
C GLY A 238 -19.54 21.15 -21.87
N LYS A 239 -20.56 21.13 -22.74
CA LYS A 239 -21.96 21.45 -22.39
C LYS A 239 -22.96 20.32 -22.70
N LYS A 240 -22.55 19.21 -23.32
CA LYS A 240 -23.47 18.19 -23.86
C LYS A 240 -22.86 16.80 -23.69
N VAL A 241 -23.69 15.80 -23.52
CA VAL A 241 -23.26 14.39 -23.54
C VAL A 241 -24.03 13.69 -24.65
N VAL A 242 -23.31 12.98 -25.51
CA VAL A 242 -23.88 12.23 -26.62
C VAL A 242 -24.09 10.79 -26.18
N VAL A 243 -25.34 10.34 -26.24
CA VAL A 243 -25.72 8.96 -25.95
C VAL A 243 -26.14 8.29 -27.25
N LYS A 244 -25.66 7.07 -27.46
CA LYS A 244 -26.13 6.17 -28.52
C LYS A 244 -26.92 5.05 -27.86
N LEU A 245 -28.23 5.11 -27.98
CA LEU A 245 -29.10 4.04 -27.49
C LEU A 245 -28.89 2.78 -28.32
N LYS A 246 -28.88 1.62 -27.67
CA LYS A 246 -28.93 0.34 -28.35
C LYS A 246 -30.41 -0.02 -28.47
N SER A 247 -30.94 -0.15 -29.69
CA SER A 247 -32.28 -0.74 -29.83
C SER A 247 -32.16 -2.23 -29.55
N GLU A 248 -33.04 -2.77 -28.72
CA GLU A 248 -33.22 -4.22 -28.66
C GLU A 248 -33.66 -4.71 -30.05
N LEU A 249 -33.01 -5.77 -30.51
CA LEU A 249 -33.45 -6.60 -31.63
C LEU A 249 -34.19 -7.79 -31.04
#